data_AF-A0A2E5DYT6-F1
#
_entry.id   AF-A0A2E5DYT6-F1
#
_cell.length_a   1.000
_cell.length_b   1.000
_cell.length_c   1.000
_cell.angle_alpha   90.00
_cell.angle_beta   90.00
_cell.angle_gamma   90.00
#
_symmetry.space_group_name_H-M   'P 1'
#
loop_
_entity.id
_entity.type
_entity.pdbx_description
1 polymer ?
#
loop_
_entity_poly.entity_id
_entity_poly.type
_entity_poly.pdbx_seq_one_letter_code
_entity_poly.pdbx_strand_id
1 'polypeptide(L)'
;MVMEVTGLEDGQRMIIAQLFEDYDASFREYLEQLQSETTSLREAYVPDPELEAASQEIRDRFQDMRDEMRDLRGQFQAGGNADEDAGDGQAEENQMTREERQAMAEDMRASIRDRFETMREEMESIREKQAASAPMQAMLDARVELIRQFAKNKLSLRESTVDGIRALLSESQLERWDELERDLRRGRILSRGRLSGESTDLFKILESQDLEEVMQSEELSSLLDSYAMDLDQALVARENYDYDHGLDMMEQLRDQAFDQALSTLKKRLDIQESIRNVNDRYIDAIAAAMPGTPGTVFRTDALRQGYATIFRPTRGERAMLSAMEIEDLDPDILIAVADLMQQHSDEIASINGDILVILRAEEINRELKRAEDRMARYQSDRDDRRRGEDNEFDAVREAFDNREEVDERYLATLRTLLGEEQFEAVAGRRGRGWRDDAGGGRNGGFNREEFMADFDKNGDGEIDETEREAVREAMRERFRQGGRGGQGGRGGQSGRGGRGGGNRGVQPREV
;
A
#
# COMPACT_ATOMS: atom_id res chain seq x y z
N MET A 1 5.57 26.17 14.37
CA MET A 1 5.76 24.82 14.96
C MET A 1 6.91 24.78 15.98
N VAL A 2 8.18 24.56 15.60
CA VAL A 2 9.30 24.45 16.59
C VAL A 2 9.36 25.62 17.57
N MET A 3 9.21 26.85 17.07
CA MET A 3 9.32 28.07 17.88
C MET A 3 8.10 28.40 18.73
N GLU A 4 6.94 27.82 18.40
CA GLU A 4 5.69 28.00 19.14
C GLU A 4 5.56 26.98 20.28
N VAL A 5 6.01 25.74 20.05
CA VAL A 5 5.92 24.64 21.02
C VAL A 5 6.92 24.80 22.16
N THR A 6 8.13 25.29 21.86
CA THR A 6 9.21 25.41 22.85
C THR A 6 9.16 26.70 23.69
N GLY A 7 8.31 27.67 23.34
CA GLY A 7 8.18 28.92 24.09
C GLY A 7 9.46 29.77 24.09
N LEU A 8 10.13 29.88 22.95
CA LEU A 8 11.40 30.60 22.80
C LEU A 8 11.23 32.12 22.95
N GLU A 9 12.21 32.76 23.58
CA GLU A 9 12.37 34.22 23.62
C GLU A 9 12.81 34.77 22.25
N ASP A 10 12.51 36.03 21.95
CA ASP A 10 12.81 36.65 20.65
C ASP A 10 14.30 36.58 20.26
N GLY A 11 15.20 36.67 21.25
CA GLY A 11 16.64 36.51 21.02
C GLY A 11 17.03 35.07 20.63
N GLN A 12 16.47 34.07 21.30
CA GLN A 12 16.69 32.65 20.97
C GLN A 12 16.12 32.31 19.59
N ARG A 13 14.94 32.86 19.27
CA ARG A 13 14.26 32.69 17.97
C ARG A 13 15.14 33.12 16.81
N MET A 14 15.82 34.26 16.92
CA MET A 14 16.68 34.77 15.87
C MET A 14 17.92 33.89 15.66
N ILE A 15 18.54 33.41 16.74
CA ILE A 15 19.72 32.53 16.65
C ILE A 15 19.34 31.16 16.08
N ILE A 16 18.22 30.58 16.52
CA ILE A 16 17.73 29.30 16.00
C ILE A 16 17.35 29.41 14.52
N ALA A 17 16.74 30.52 14.10
CA ALA A 17 16.49 30.77 12.68
C ALA A 17 17.78 30.79 11.86
N GLN A 18 18.83 31.47 12.35
CA GLN A 18 20.14 31.48 11.70
C GLN A 18 20.76 30.07 11.63
N LEU A 19 20.67 29.26 12.71
CA LEU A 19 21.16 27.88 12.69
C LEU A 19 20.47 27.03 11.63
N PHE A 20 19.17 27.22 11.40
CA PHE A 20 18.45 26.54 10.32
C PHE A 20 18.84 27.04 8.93
N GLU A 21 19.07 28.35 8.76
CA GLU A 21 19.58 28.90 7.50
C GLU A 21 20.99 28.35 7.17
N ASP A 22 21.87 28.27 8.17
CA ASP A 22 23.21 27.72 8.03
C ASP A 22 23.18 26.21 7.73
N TYR A 23 22.27 25.47 8.38
CA TYR A 23 21.99 24.06 8.09
C TYR A 23 21.55 23.89 6.64
N ASP A 24 20.55 24.65 6.19
CA ASP A 24 20.01 24.55 4.83
C ASP A 24 21.05 24.90 3.77
N ALA A 25 21.88 25.93 4.01
CA ALA A 25 22.97 26.32 3.13
C ALA A 25 24.01 25.20 3.01
N SER A 26 24.49 24.69 4.15
CA SER A 26 25.49 23.60 4.20
C SER A 26 24.96 22.31 3.57
N PHE A 27 23.68 21.99 3.80
CA PHE A 27 23.04 20.82 3.22
C PHE A 27 22.96 20.91 1.69
N ARG A 28 22.61 22.08 1.15
CA ARG A 28 22.58 22.31 -0.31
C ARG A 28 23.98 22.18 -0.92
N GLU A 29 25.01 22.71 -0.26
CA GLU A 29 26.39 22.58 -0.71
C GLU A 29 26.82 21.11 -0.80
N TYR A 30 26.56 20.31 0.25
CA TYR A 30 26.85 18.87 0.21
C TYR A 30 26.07 18.12 -0.88
N LEU A 31 24.83 18.52 -1.14
CA LEU A 31 24.02 17.91 -2.19
C LEU A 31 24.55 18.25 -3.59
N GLU A 32 24.92 19.52 -3.83
CA GLU A 32 25.53 19.98 -5.08
C GLU A 32 26.88 19.29 -5.32
N GLN A 33 27.69 19.13 -4.28
CA GLN A 33 28.94 18.38 -4.35
C GLN A 33 28.70 16.92 -4.75
N LEU A 34 27.76 16.22 -4.07
CA LEU A 34 27.43 14.84 -4.41
C LEU A 34 26.97 14.69 -5.86
N GLN A 35 26.12 15.61 -6.35
CA GLN A 35 25.64 15.61 -7.73
C GLN A 35 26.77 15.85 -8.74
N SER A 36 27.64 16.83 -8.45
CA SER A 36 28.80 17.17 -9.28
C SER A 36 29.80 16.02 -9.37
N GLU A 37 30.15 15.40 -8.25
CA GLU A 37 31.09 14.29 -8.18
C GLU A 37 30.51 13.02 -8.81
N THR A 38 29.21 12.75 -8.61
CA THR A 38 28.53 11.64 -9.29
C THR A 38 28.50 11.83 -10.82
N THR A 39 28.29 13.06 -11.28
CA THR A 39 28.32 13.39 -12.72
C THR A 39 29.72 13.23 -13.28
N SER A 40 30.74 13.73 -12.57
CA SER A 40 32.15 13.61 -12.95
C SER A 40 32.59 12.14 -13.01
N LEU A 41 32.17 11.30 -12.07
CA LEU A 41 32.42 9.86 -12.08
C LEU A 41 31.79 9.19 -13.31
N ARG A 42 30.58 9.59 -13.68
CA ARG A 42 29.89 9.08 -14.87
C ARG A 42 30.58 9.50 -16.17
N GLU A 43 31.08 10.74 -16.24
CA GLU A 43 31.81 11.24 -17.41
C GLU A 43 33.21 10.61 -17.54
N ALA A 44 33.85 10.31 -16.41
CA ALA A 44 35.14 9.63 -16.36
C ALA A 44 35.04 8.12 -16.64
N TYR A 45 33.84 7.54 -16.55
CA TYR A 45 33.62 6.11 -16.81
C TYR A 45 33.86 5.80 -18.29
N VAL A 46 34.82 4.93 -18.54
CA VAL A 46 35.10 4.36 -19.86
C VAL A 46 34.74 2.88 -19.81
N PRO A 47 33.71 2.43 -20.57
CA PRO A 47 33.37 1.01 -20.70
C PRO A 47 34.55 0.17 -21.18
N ASP A 48 34.50 -1.13 -20.87
CA ASP A 48 35.35 -2.10 -21.54
C ASP A 48 35.10 -2.05 -23.07
N PRO A 49 36.13 -1.80 -23.90
CA PRO A 49 35.95 -1.60 -25.33
C PRO A 49 35.43 -2.85 -26.06
N GLU A 50 35.72 -4.05 -25.57
CA GLU A 50 35.24 -5.29 -26.17
C GLU A 50 33.75 -5.49 -25.89
N LEU A 51 33.33 -5.26 -24.64
CA LEU A 51 31.92 -5.36 -24.24
C LEU A 51 31.06 -4.25 -24.86
N GLU A 52 31.61 -3.05 -25.02
CA GLU A 52 30.91 -1.94 -25.67
C GLU A 52 30.71 -2.21 -27.17
N ALA A 53 31.71 -2.77 -27.85
CA ALA A 53 31.57 -3.18 -29.24
C ALA A 53 30.49 -4.25 -29.41
N ALA A 54 30.47 -5.26 -28.53
CA ALA A 54 29.44 -6.28 -28.53
C ALA A 54 28.04 -5.71 -28.21
N SER A 55 27.93 -4.75 -27.29
CA SER A 55 26.67 -4.05 -27.00
C SER A 55 26.16 -3.24 -28.20
N GLN A 56 27.08 -2.59 -28.92
CA GLN A 56 26.76 -1.82 -30.11
C GLN A 56 26.25 -2.72 -31.24
N GLU A 57 26.87 -3.89 -31.44
CA GLU A 57 26.42 -4.87 -32.43
C GLU A 57 24.96 -5.31 -32.17
N ILE A 58 24.61 -5.59 -30.91
CA ILE A 58 23.22 -5.93 -30.57
C ILE A 58 22.27 -4.74 -30.77
N ARG A 59 22.71 -3.51 -30.43
CA ARG A 59 21.92 -2.30 -30.68
C ARG A 59 21.64 -2.11 -32.17
N ASP A 60 22.61 -2.38 -33.03
CA ASP A 60 22.47 -2.27 -34.48
C ASP A 60 21.49 -3.33 -34.99
N ARG A 61 21.63 -4.60 -34.56
CA ARG A 61 20.65 -5.68 -34.87
C ARG A 61 19.24 -5.33 -34.40
N PHE A 62 19.09 -4.66 -33.26
CA PHE A 62 17.80 -4.23 -32.73
C PHE A 62 17.18 -3.10 -33.57
N GLN A 63 18.00 -2.16 -34.05
CA GLN A 63 17.55 -1.11 -34.95
C GLN A 63 17.09 -1.70 -36.29
N ASP A 64 17.89 -2.60 -36.87
CA ASP A 64 17.54 -3.30 -38.11
C ASP A 64 16.21 -4.04 -37.98
N MET A 65 16.01 -4.76 -36.87
CA MET A 65 14.76 -5.46 -36.60
C MET A 65 13.57 -4.50 -36.41
N ARG A 66 13.79 -3.35 -35.75
CA ARG A 66 12.74 -2.33 -35.57
C ARG A 66 12.32 -1.73 -36.91
N ASP A 67 13.26 -1.54 -37.82
CA ASP A 67 13.01 -1.05 -39.17
C ASP A 67 12.32 -2.12 -40.03
N GLU A 68 12.76 -3.39 -39.97
CA GLU A 68 12.07 -4.53 -40.57
C GLU A 68 10.60 -4.60 -40.11
N MET A 69 10.36 -4.44 -38.80
CA MET A 69 9.02 -4.42 -38.20
C MET A 69 8.15 -3.25 -38.66
N ARG A 70 8.77 -2.07 -38.83
CA ARG A 70 8.09 -0.88 -39.34
C ARG A 70 7.68 -1.07 -40.80
N ASP A 71 8.56 -1.63 -41.61
CA ASP A 71 8.32 -1.89 -43.03
C ASP A 71 7.27 -2.98 -43.22
N LEU A 72 7.36 -4.07 -42.46
CA LEU A 72 6.35 -5.13 -42.42
C LEU A 72 4.98 -4.57 -42.02
N ARG A 73 4.90 -3.78 -40.94
CA ARG A 73 3.64 -3.15 -40.52
C ARG A 73 3.08 -2.22 -41.60
N GLY A 74 3.95 -1.49 -42.30
CA GLY A 74 3.59 -0.66 -43.45
C GLY A 74 2.98 -1.47 -44.60
N GLN A 75 3.57 -2.63 -44.92
CA GLN A 75 3.06 -3.54 -45.97
C GLN A 75 1.71 -4.16 -45.59
N PHE A 76 1.52 -4.56 -44.33
CA PHE A 76 0.25 -5.10 -43.83
C PHE A 76 -0.86 -4.04 -43.71
N GLN A 77 -0.55 -2.77 -43.39
CA GLN A 77 -1.53 -1.67 -43.41
C GLN A 77 -1.87 -1.18 -44.82
N ALA A 78 -0.89 -1.12 -45.73
CA ALA A 78 -1.11 -0.75 -47.12
C ALA A 78 -1.98 -1.79 -47.86
N GLY A 79 -1.87 -3.08 -47.52
CA GLY A 79 -2.73 -4.13 -48.06
C GLY A 79 -4.16 -4.15 -47.49
N GLY A 80 -4.40 -3.56 -46.31
CA GLY A 80 -5.73 -3.50 -45.68
C GLY A 80 -6.59 -2.32 -46.13
N ASN A 81 -5.98 -1.18 -46.48
CA ASN A 81 -6.70 -0.02 -47.02
C ASN A 81 -7.02 -0.16 -48.52
N ALA A 82 -6.42 -1.12 -49.24
CA ALA A 82 -6.75 -1.40 -50.63
C ALA A 82 -8.09 -2.15 -50.80
N ASP A 83 -8.56 -2.84 -49.75
CA ASP A 83 -9.80 -3.64 -49.77
C ASP A 83 -11.07 -2.80 -49.45
N GLU A 84 -10.95 -1.54 -48.99
CA GLU A 84 -12.12 -0.66 -48.74
C GLU A 84 -12.43 0.33 -49.89
N ASP A 85 -11.54 0.50 -50.87
CA ASP A 85 -11.72 1.49 -51.97
C ASP A 85 -11.60 0.89 -53.39
N ALA A 86 -11.41 -0.44 -53.52
CA ALA A 86 -11.42 -1.12 -54.81
C ALA A 86 -12.83 -1.62 -55.16
N GLY A 87 -13.58 -0.76 -55.86
CA GLY A 87 -14.79 -1.16 -56.56
C GLY A 87 -14.53 -2.30 -57.55
N ASP A 88 -15.53 -3.18 -57.62
CA ASP A 88 -15.71 -4.34 -58.51
C ASP A 88 -14.95 -4.22 -59.85
N GLY A 89 -13.75 -4.79 -59.94
CA GLY A 89 -12.93 -4.69 -61.15
C GLY A 89 -11.52 -5.25 -61.02
N GLN A 90 -11.37 -6.54 -61.32
CA GLN A 90 -10.13 -7.19 -61.78
C GLN A 90 -8.91 -7.09 -60.85
N ALA A 91 -8.75 -8.09 -59.98
CA ALA A 91 -7.47 -8.46 -59.40
C ALA A 91 -7.33 -9.98 -59.40
N GLU A 92 -6.98 -10.55 -60.56
CA GLU A 92 -6.35 -11.87 -60.62
C GLU A 92 -4.87 -11.75 -60.22
N GLU A 93 -4.41 -12.80 -59.54
CA GLU A 93 -3.05 -13.10 -59.06
C GLU A 93 -2.62 -12.52 -57.70
N ASN A 94 -2.65 -13.41 -56.70
CA ASN A 94 -2.21 -13.32 -55.29
C ASN A 94 -3.17 -12.72 -54.25
N GLN A 95 -4.42 -13.21 -54.23
CA GLN A 95 -5.28 -13.06 -53.04
C GLN A 95 -4.99 -14.16 -52.03
N MET A 96 -3.96 -13.93 -51.21
CA MET A 96 -3.72 -14.70 -49.98
C MET A 96 -4.99 -14.63 -49.12
N THR A 97 -5.57 -15.76 -48.75
CA THR A 97 -6.83 -15.82 -47.98
C THR A 97 -6.65 -15.17 -46.60
N ARG A 98 -7.75 -14.74 -45.97
CA ARG A 98 -7.72 -14.13 -44.63
C ARG A 98 -7.06 -15.04 -43.59
N GLU A 99 -7.26 -16.35 -43.71
CA GLU A 99 -6.65 -17.37 -42.85
C GLU A 99 -5.15 -17.51 -43.11
N GLU A 100 -4.71 -17.50 -44.37
CA GLU A 100 -3.27 -17.52 -44.71
C GLU A 100 -2.54 -16.25 -44.25
N ARG A 101 -3.17 -15.06 -44.36
CA ARG A 101 -2.62 -13.79 -43.83
C ARG A 101 -2.50 -13.82 -42.30
N GLN A 102 -3.45 -14.45 -41.61
CA GLN A 102 -3.40 -14.62 -40.15
C GLN A 102 -2.32 -15.62 -39.72
N ALA A 103 -2.23 -16.78 -40.39
CA ALA A 103 -1.20 -17.77 -40.11
C ALA A 103 0.22 -17.22 -40.36
N MET A 104 0.42 -16.47 -41.46
CA MET A 104 1.69 -15.83 -41.76
C MET A 104 2.04 -14.74 -40.75
N ALA A 105 1.05 -13.97 -40.27
CA ALA A 105 1.28 -12.96 -39.23
C ALA A 105 1.60 -13.60 -37.86
N GLU A 106 1.02 -14.75 -37.53
CA GLU A 106 1.31 -15.50 -36.30
C GLU A 106 2.71 -16.11 -36.32
N ASP A 107 3.10 -16.74 -37.43
CA ASP A 107 4.44 -17.33 -37.60
C ASP A 107 5.53 -16.23 -37.60
N MET A 108 5.25 -15.10 -38.25
CA MET A 108 6.14 -13.94 -38.21
C MET A 108 6.28 -13.41 -36.78
N ARG A 109 5.17 -13.23 -36.04
CA ARG A 109 5.21 -12.83 -34.61
C ARG A 109 5.97 -13.82 -33.74
N ALA A 110 5.87 -15.12 -34.01
CA ALA A 110 6.63 -16.15 -33.29
C ALA A 110 8.14 -16.02 -33.58
N SER A 111 8.54 -15.87 -34.85
CA SER A 111 9.94 -15.69 -35.23
C SER A 111 10.55 -14.40 -34.67
N ILE A 112 9.77 -13.31 -34.63
CA ILE A 112 10.18 -12.04 -34.05
C ILE A 112 10.37 -12.21 -32.55
N ARG A 113 9.43 -12.86 -31.85
CA ARG A 113 9.53 -13.12 -30.41
C ARG A 113 10.81 -13.90 -30.08
N ASP A 114 11.10 -14.95 -30.84
CA ASP A 114 12.29 -15.79 -30.65
C ASP A 114 13.60 -15.00 -30.87
N ARG A 115 13.67 -14.19 -31.93
CA ARG A 115 14.81 -13.28 -32.17
C ARG A 115 14.94 -12.24 -31.06
N PHE A 116 13.83 -11.66 -30.58
CA PHE A 116 13.82 -10.71 -29.46
C PHE A 116 14.30 -11.36 -28.16
N GLU A 117 13.88 -12.60 -27.89
CA GLU A 117 14.30 -13.37 -26.72
C GLU A 117 15.81 -13.61 -26.78
N THR A 118 16.32 -14.12 -27.91
CA THR A 118 17.76 -14.30 -28.13
C THR A 118 18.57 -13.01 -27.95
N MET A 119 18.16 -11.90 -28.57
CA MET A 119 18.87 -10.63 -28.42
C MET A 119 18.80 -10.08 -27.00
N ARG A 120 17.65 -10.24 -26.30
CA ARG A 120 17.51 -9.86 -24.90
C ARG A 120 18.48 -10.68 -24.04
N GLU A 121 18.60 -11.97 -24.32
CA GLU A 121 19.49 -12.86 -23.61
C GLU A 121 20.96 -12.49 -23.77
N GLU A 122 21.39 -12.19 -25.01
CA GLU A 122 22.73 -11.70 -25.32
C GLU A 122 23.00 -10.35 -24.63
N MET A 123 22.04 -9.42 -24.68
CA MET A 123 22.16 -8.11 -24.03
C MET A 123 22.25 -8.23 -22.51
N GLU A 124 21.48 -9.13 -21.89
CA GLU A 124 21.59 -9.42 -20.46
C GLU A 124 22.97 -9.97 -20.11
N SER A 125 23.51 -10.90 -20.90
CA SER A 125 24.86 -11.44 -20.68
C SER A 125 25.96 -10.38 -20.80
N ILE A 126 25.87 -9.49 -21.79
CA ILE A 126 26.83 -8.38 -21.94
C ILE A 126 26.72 -7.42 -20.75
N ARG A 127 25.50 -7.07 -20.31
CA ARG A 127 25.29 -6.21 -19.13
C ARG A 127 25.88 -6.83 -17.87
N GLU A 128 25.74 -8.13 -17.68
CA GLU A 128 26.30 -8.86 -16.54
C GLU A 128 27.83 -8.82 -16.56
N LYS A 129 28.45 -9.13 -17.71
CA LYS A 129 29.91 -9.03 -17.88
C LYS A 129 30.41 -7.60 -17.68
N GLN A 130 29.67 -6.61 -18.16
CA GLN A 130 30.00 -5.20 -17.99
C GLN A 130 29.87 -4.77 -16.53
N ALA A 131 28.84 -5.23 -15.83
CA ALA A 131 28.69 -5.03 -14.39
C ALA A 131 29.85 -5.65 -13.61
N ALA A 132 30.33 -6.83 -14.00
CA ALA A 132 31.48 -7.50 -13.39
C ALA A 132 32.85 -6.93 -13.83
N SER A 133 32.89 -6.02 -14.80
CA SER A 133 34.16 -5.47 -15.31
C SER A 133 34.85 -4.56 -14.28
N ALA A 134 36.18 -4.58 -14.25
CA ALA A 134 36.97 -3.78 -13.31
C ALA A 134 36.67 -2.26 -13.39
N PRO A 135 36.51 -1.63 -14.58
CA PRO A 135 36.15 -0.21 -14.66
C PRO A 135 34.78 0.11 -14.04
N MET A 136 33.80 -0.78 -14.22
CA MET A 136 32.45 -0.60 -13.68
C MET A 136 32.43 -0.80 -12.16
N GLN A 137 33.13 -1.82 -11.66
CA GLN A 137 33.27 -2.06 -10.22
C GLN A 137 33.93 -0.86 -9.53
N ALA A 138 35.03 -0.33 -10.08
CA ALA A 138 35.69 0.85 -9.55
C ALA A 138 34.78 2.09 -9.53
N MET A 139 33.94 2.28 -10.55
CA MET A 139 32.95 3.36 -10.59
C MET A 139 31.88 3.19 -9.50
N LEU A 140 31.36 1.97 -9.33
CA LEU A 140 30.35 1.67 -8.31
C LEU A 140 30.91 1.86 -6.89
N ASP A 141 32.15 1.43 -6.65
CA ASP A 141 32.85 1.61 -5.36
C ASP A 141 33.01 3.09 -5.03
N ALA A 142 33.50 3.88 -5.98
CA ALA A 142 33.63 5.32 -5.82
C ALA A 142 32.26 5.96 -5.51
N ARG A 143 31.21 5.54 -6.20
CA ARG A 143 29.84 6.03 -5.96
C ARG A 143 29.34 5.68 -4.56
N VAL A 144 29.55 4.45 -4.08
CA VAL A 144 29.16 4.04 -2.73
C VAL A 144 29.87 4.88 -1.68
N GLU A 145 31.17 5.14 -1.87
CA GLU A 145 31.95 5.98 -0.97
C GLU A 145 31.43 7.43 -0.93
N LEU A 146 31.07 8.01 -2.08
CA LEU A 146 30.43 9.34 -2.11
C LEU A 146 29.12 9.37 -1.32
N ILE A 147 28.28 8.34 -1.47
CA ILE A 147 27.02 8.26 -0.73
C ILE A 147 27.28 8.11 0.78
N ARG A 148 28.28 7.30 1.18
CA ARG A 148 28.70 7.17 2.59
C ARG A 148 29.17 8.49 3.16
N GLN A 149 30.02 9.23 2.44
CA GLN A 149 30.51 10.53 2.87
C GLN A 149 29.37 11.55 3.00
N PHE A 150 28.46 11.60 2.03
CA PHE A 150 27.28 12.45 2.10
C PHE A 150 26.40 12.10 3.32
N ALA A 151 26.18 10.82 3.59
CA ALA A 151 25.41 10.38 4.76
C ALA A 151 26.07 10.82 6.08
N LYS A 152 27.40 10.68 6.20
CA LYS A 152 28.18 11.14 7.37
C LYS A 152 28.12 12.65 7.55
N ASN A 153 28.31 13.42 6.48
CA ASN A 153 28.24 14.89 6.51
C ASN A 153 26.85 15.35 6.94
N LYS A 154 25.80 14.71 6.39
CA LYS A 154 24.41 14.99 6.76
C LYS A 154 24.13 14.71 8.24
N LEU A 155 24.65 13.60 8.78
CA LEU A 155 24.50 13.26 10.19
C LEU A 155 25.22 14.27 11.09
N SER A 156 26.49 14.55 10.81
CA SER A 156 27.28 15.52 11.58
C SER A 156 26.67 16.91 11.54
N LEU A 157 26.14 17.34 10.39
CA LEU A 157 25.44 18.62 10.26
C LEU A 157 24.20 18.66 11.17
N ARG A 158 23.36 17.60 11.14
CA ARG A 158 22.19 17.48 12.02
C ARG A 158 22.59 17.53 13.49
N GLU A 159 23.57 16.75 13.91
CA GLU A 159 24.05 16.71 15.30
C GLU A 159 24.53 18.10 15.74
N SER A 160 25.37 18.75 14.95
CA SER A 160 25.88 20.09 15.26
C SER A 160 24.77 21.14 15.40
N THR A 161 23.74 21.08 14.55
CA THR A 161 22.59 21.98 14.63
C THR A 161 21.74 21.70 15.87
N VAL A 162 21.46 20.43 16.18
CA VAL A 162 20.69 20.05 17.36
C VAL A 162 21.44 20.42 18.65
N ASP A 163 22.75 20.18 18.71
CA ASP A 163 23.59 20.57 19.84
C ASP A 163 23.64 22.08 20.01
N GLY A 164 23.75 22.82 18.89
CA GLY A 164 23.66 24.28 18.88
C GLY A 164 22.33 24.80 19.41
N ILE A 165 21.21 24.16 19.04
CA ILE A 165 19.88 24.48 19.58
C ILE A 165 19.85 24.18 21.09
N ARG A 166 20.21 22.97 21.52
CA ARG A 166 20.18 22.54 22.93
C ARG A 166 21.02 23.45 23.83
N ALA A 167 22.16 23.94 23.35
CA ALA A 167 23.01 24.85 24.10
C ALA A 167 22.37 26.23 24.38
N LEU A 168 21.34 26.62 23.62
CA LEU A 168 20.62 27.89 23.77
C LEU A 168 19.38 27.78 24.66
N LEU A 169 18.90 26.57 24.94
CA LEU A 169 17.65 26.33 25.66
C LEU A 169 17.88 26.32 27.18
N SER A 170 16.89 26.78 27.94
CA SER A 170 16.84 26.60 29.39
C SER A 170 16.42 25.16 29.76
N GLU A 171 16.61 24.74 31.02
CA GLU A 171 16.21 23.40 31.49
C GLU A 171 14.72 23.09 31.19
N SER A 172 13.81 24.02 31.46
CA SER A 172 12.38 23.85 31.15
C SER A 172 12.09 23.81 29.64
N GLN A 173 12.91 24.46 28.82
CA GLN A 173 12.77 24.43 27.36
C GLN A 173 13.36 23.15 26.77
N LEU A 174 14.39 22.57 27.40
CA LEU A 174 14.98 21.29 27.02
C LEU A 174 13.98 20.14 27.17
N GLU A 175 13.20 20.10 28.26
CA GLU A 175 12.16 19.07 28.43
C GLU A 175 11.14 19.09 27.27
N ARG A 176 10.67 20.28 26.87
CA ARG A 176 9.77 20.46 25.72
C ARG A 176 10.44 20.15 24.39
N TRP A 177 11.74 20.40 24.29
CA TRP A 177 12.53 20.05 23.12
C TRP A 177 12.60 18.54 22.95
N ASP A 178 12.87 17.79 24.02
CA ASP A 178 12.96 16.34 23.96
C ASP A 178 11.60 15.69 23.64
N GLU A 179 10.49 16.27 24.09
CA GLU A 179 9.13 15.89 23.64
C GLU A 179 8.93 16.14 22.13
N LEU A 180 9.24 17.35 21.67
CA LEU A 180 9.13 17.72 20.25
C LEU A 180 10.03 16.84 19.36
N GLU A 181 11.24 16.51 19.81
CA GLU A 181 12.18 15.68 19.07
C GLU A 181 11.62 14.26 18.85
N ARG A 182 11.00 13.69 19.89
CA ARG A 182 10.29 12.41 19.82
C ARG A 182 9.15 12.45 18.81
N ASP A 183 8.33 13.49 18.83
CA ASP A 183 7.22 13.66 17.88
C ASP A 183 7.70 13.80 16.43
N LEU A 184 8.73 14.62 16.19
CA LEU A 184 9.32 14.79 14.86
C LEU A 184 9.94 13.48 14.35
N ARG A 185 10.61 12.73 15.23
CA ARG A 185 11.17 11.41 14.89
C ARG A 185 10.07 10.41 14.56
N ARG A 186 9.01 10.33 15.39
CA ARG A 186 7.82 9.51 15.15
C ARG A 186 7.23 9.80 13.76
N GLY A 187 6.91 11.06 13.47
CA GLY A 187 6.29 11.45 12.21
C GLY A 187 7.14 11.09 10.98
N ARG A 188 8.47 11.18 11.08
CA ARG A 188 9.40 10.92 9.97
C ARG A 188 9.71 9.45 9.76
N ILE A 189 9.90 8.67 10.82
CA ILE A 189 10.44 7.30 10.73
C ILE A 189 9.33 6.25 10.74
N LEU A 190 8.33 6.41 11.62
CA LEU A 190 7.30 5.39 11.87
C LEU A 190 6.55 5.01 10.58
N SER A 191 6.19 6.01 9.77
CA SER A 191 5.48 5.84 8.49
C SER A 191 6.23 5.01 7.44
N ARG A 192 7.53 4.76 7.63
CA ARG A 192 8.37 3.98 6.72
C ARG A 192 8.50 2.52 7.15
N GLY A 193 7.70 2.05 8.11
CA GLY A 193 7.69 0.65 8.50
C GLY A 193 7.29 -0.27 7.35
N ARG A 194 7.81 -1.49 7.38
CA ARG A 194 7.58 -2.52 6.36
C ARG A 194 6.92 -3.77 6.93
N LEU A 195 7.07 -4.01 8.23
CA LEU A 195 6.38 -5.07 8.92
C LEU A 195 4.94 -4.65 9.27
N SER A 196 4.05 -5.62 9.34
CA SER A 196 2.68 -5.38 9.81
C SER A 196 2.72 -4.87 11.25
N GLY A 197 1.95 -3.83 11.58
CA GLY A 197 1.91 -3.20 12.90
C GLY A 197 3.06 -2.25 13.24
N GLU A 198 4.16 -2.24 12.47
CA GLU A 198 5.31 -1.35 12.70
C GLU A 198 4.93 0.13 12.51
N SER A 199 4.14 0.43 11.50
CA SER A 199 3.80 1.81 11.09
C SER A 199 2.60 2.41 11.83
N THR A 200 2.06 1.74 12.84
CA THR A 200 0.85 2.16 13.57
C THR A 200 1.15 3.34 14.48
N ASP A 201 0.43 4.45 14.31
CA ASP A 201 0.60 5.66 15.12
C ASP A 201 -0.57 5.81 16.11
N LEU A 202 -0.38 5.31 17.34
CA LEU A 202 -1.42 5.30 18.36
C LEU A 202 -1.91 6.70 18.75
N PHE A 203 -1.06 7.73 18.66
CA PHE A 203 -1.47 9.11 18.94
C PHE A 203 -2.51 9.59 17.93
N LYS A 204 -2.30 9.32 16.63
CA LYS A 204 -3.25 9.69 15.58
C LYS A 204 -4.60 8.97 15.71
N ILE A 205 -4.57 7.73 16.18
CA ILE A 205 -5.80 6.97 16.42
C ILE A 205 -6.57 7.62 17.58
N LEU A 206 -5.90 7.91 18.70
CA LEU A 206 -6.54 8.57 19.84
C LEU A 206 -7.09 9.96 19.49
N GLU A 207 -6.33 10.76 18.75
CA GLU A 207 -6.77 12.08 18.27
C GLU A 207 -8.03 11.98 17.38
N SER A 208 -8.21 10.88 16.66
CA SER A 208 -9.37 10.69 15.77
C SER A 208 -10.67 10.32 16.49
N GLN A 209 -10.60 9.88 17.75
CA GLN A 209 -11.75 9.32 18.48
C GLN A 209 -12.47 10.36 19.38
N ASP A 210 -12.04 11.62 19.37
CA ASP A 210 -12.66 12.73 20.10
C ASP A 210 -12.89 12.42 21.61
N LEU A 211 -11.91 11.73 22.22
CA LEU A 211 -11.97 11.22 23.59
C LEU A 211 -11.47 12.24 24.63
N GLU A 212 -11.89 13.50 24.55
CA GLU A 212 -11.35 14.59 25.36
C GLU A 212 -11.44 14.33 26.89
N GLU A 213 -12.49 13.67 27.38
CA GLU A 213 -12.66 13.34 28.80
C GLU A 213 -11.78 12.16 29.26
N VAL A 214 -11.58 11.14 28.43
CA VAL A 214 -10.78 9.95 28.76
C VAL A 214 -9.28 10.26 28.67
N MET A 215 -8.91 11.14 27.73
CA MET A 215 -7.54 11.66 27.55
C MET A 215 -7.04 12.48 28.74
N GLN A 216 -7.93 12.96 29.62
CA GLN A 216 -7.56 13.71 30.83
C GLN A 216 -7.22 12.81 32.04
N SER A 217 -7.31 11.48 31.90
CA SER A 217 -6.94 10.57 32.99
C SER A 217 -5.41 10.54 33.19
N GLU A 218 -4.98 10.67 34.44
CA GLU A 218 -3.55 10.66 34.81
C GLU A 218 -2.87 9.33 34.43
N GLU A 219 -3.61 8.21 34.53
CA GLU A 219 -3.15 6.89 34.13
C GLU A 219 -2.87 6.81 32.63
N LEU A 220 -3.78 7.31 31.77
CA LEU A 220 -3.57 7.31 30.33
C LEU A 220 -2.45 8.26 29.93
N SER A 221 -2.35 9.44 30.54
CA SER A 221 -1.24 10.37 30.29
C SER A 221 0.11 9.71 30.58
N SER A 222 0.25 9.06 31.74
CA SER A 222 1.49 8.36 32.09
C SER A 222 1.82 7.20 31.14
N LEU A 223 0.80 6.50 30.63
CA LEU A 223 0.97 5.43 29.64
C LEU A 223 1.42 5.99 28.28
N LEU A 224 0.85 7.11 27.84
CA LEU A 224 1.24 7.78 26.59
C LEU A 224 2.67 8.33 26.66
N ASP A 225 3.08 8.88 27.80
CA ASP A 225 4.46 9.31 28.02
C ASP A 225 5.44 8.12 27.93
N SER A 226 5.09 7.01 28.58
CA SER A 226 5.89 5.78 28.55
C SER A 226 5.97 5.20 27.13
N TYR A 227 4.85 5.21 26.40
CA TYR A 227 4.81 4.83 24.99
C TYR A 227 5.71 5.70 24.12
N ALA A 228 5.63 7.02 24.28
CA ALA A 228 6.47 7.95 23.54
C ALA A 228 7.97 7.70 23.78
N MET A 229 8.37 7.42 25.03
CA MET A 229 9.76 7.10 25.37
C MET A 229 10.22 5.77 24.77
N ASP A 230 9.44 4.71 24.96
CA ASP A 230 9.80 3.37 24.47
C ASP A 230 9.82 3.29 22.95
N LEU A 231 8.85 3.93 22.29
CA LEU A 231 8.81 4.02 20.83
C LEU A 231 10.00 4.81 20.32
N ASP A 232 10.33 5.94 20.96
CA ASP A 232 11.48 6.74 20.55
C ASP A 232 12.78 5.97 20.62
N GLN A 233 13.00 5.23 21.72
CA GLN A 233 14.18 4.38 21.86
C GLN A 233 14.30 3.36 20.73
N ALA A 234 13.19 2.71 20.34
CA ALA A 234 13.17 1.77 19.23
C ALA A 234 13.41 2.46 17.87
N LEU A 235 12.85 3.65 17.65
CA LEU A 235 13.06 4.44 16.44
C LEU A 235 14.50 4.95 16.31
N VAL A 236 15.14 5.35 17.42
CA VAL A 236 16.56 5.72 17.46
C VAL A 236 17.43 4.53 17.11
N ALA A 237 17.13 3.33 17.66
CA ALA A 237 17.86 2.12 17.32
C ALA A 237 17.78 1.79 15.82
N ARG A 238 16.58 1.92 15.22
CA ARG A 238 16.37 1.76 13.77
C ARG A 238 17.13 2.79 12.96
N GLU A 239 17.06 4.05 13.36
CA GLU A 239 17.73 5.15 12.68
C GLU A 239 19.26 4.93 12.64
N ASN A 240 19.87 4.65 13.79
CA ASN A 240 21.31 4.41 13.88
C ASN A 240 21.73 3.20 13.04
N TYR A 241 20.95 2.11 13.10
CA TYR A 241 21.25 0.93 12.30
C TYR A 241 21.16 1.20 10.79
N ASP A 242 20.11 1.90 10.33
CA ASP A 242 19.93 2.26 8.92
C ASP A 242 21.05 3.23 8.45
N TYR A 243 21.57 4.09 9.32
CA TYR A 243 22.73 4.94 9.02
C TYR A 243 24.02 4.15 8.88
N ASP A 244 24.31 3.27 9.83
CA ASP A 244 25.57 2.52 9.88
C ASP A 244 25.64 1.44 8.79
N HIS A 245 24.51 0.77 8.51
CA HIS A 245 24.45 -0.44 7.68
C HIS A 245 23.62 -0.27 6.40
N GLY A 246 23.11 0.94 6.12
CA GLY A 246 22.17 1.17 5.01
C GLY A 246 22.71 0.80 3.62
N LEU A 247 24.03 0.76 3.45
CA LEU A 247 24.71 0.41 2.21
C LEU A 247 25.40 -0.96 2.25
N ASP A 248 25.52 -1.58 3.43
CA ASP A 248 26.27 -2.81 3.60
C ASP A 248 25.66 -3.97 2.82
N MET A 249 24.33 -4.03 2.74
CA MET A 249 23.65 -5.04 1.93
C MET A 249 23.99 -4.94 0.44
N MET A 250 24.19 -3.71 -0.09
CA MET A 250 24.57 -3.52 -1.49
C MET A 250 25.99 -4.02 -1.75
N GLU A 251 26.92 -3.71 -0.84
CA GLU A 251 28.30 -4.17 -0.87
C GLU A 251 28.40 -5.70 -0.72
N GLN A 252 27.69 -6.28 0.25
CA GLN A 252 27.67 -7.71 0.49
C GLN A 252 27.10 -8.48 -0.70
N LEU A 253 26.06 -7.98 -1.37
CA LEU A 253 25.52 -8.59 -2.59
C LEU A 253 26.50 -8.51 -3.76
N ARG A 254 27.20 -7.39 -3.92
CA ARG A 254 28.25 -7.21 -4.94
C ARG A 254 29.39 -8.21 -4.72
N ASP A 255 29.82 -8.37 -3.47
CA ASP A 255 30.94 -9.22 -3.08
C ASP A 255 30.52 -10.70 -2.95
N GLN A 256 29.29 -11.05 -3.34
CA GLN A 256 28.71 -12.40 -3.25
C GLN A 256 28.72 -12.96 -1.81
N ALA A 257 28.75 -12.09 -0.81
CA ALA A 257 28.71 -12.42 0.61
C ALA A 257 27.25 -12.56 1.10
N PHE A 258 26.50 -13.50 0.50
CA PHE A 258 25.06 -13.66 0.72
C PHE A 258 24.68 -13.98 2.17
N ASP A 259 25.45 -14.80 2.87
CA ASP A 259 25.21 -15.11 4.28
C ASP A 259 25.31 -13.84 5.16
N GLN A 260 26.24 -12.94 4.83
CA GLN A 260 26.38 -11.66 5.52
C GLN A 260 25.21 -10.74 5.19
N ALA A 261 24.79 -10.69 3.91
CA ALA A 261 23.60 -9.93 3.50
C ALA A 261 22.34 -10.38 4.23
N LEU A 262 22.13 -11.69 4.37
CA LEU A 262 21.00 -12.25 5.14
C LEU A 262 21.11 -11.92 6.64
N SER A 263 22.32 -11.97 7.22
CA SER A 263 22.52 -11.57 8.63
C SER A 263 22.24 -10.09 8.86
N THR A 264 22.69 -9.20 7.96
CA THR A 264 22.42 -7.76 7.99
C THR A 264 20.92 -7.49 7.86
N LEU A 265 20.23 -8.20 6.96
CA LEU A 265 18.78 -8.09 6.81
C LEU A 265 18.05 -8.58 8.05
N LYS A 266 18.44 -9.72 8.62
CA LYS A 266 17.82 -10.27 9.84
C LYS A 266 17.90 -9.28 11.00
N LYS A 267 19.08 -8.74 11.29
CA LYS A 267 19.26 -7.74 12.35
C LYS A 267 18.38 -6.51 12.12
N ARG A 268 18.23 -6.08 10.86
CA ARG A 268 17.32 -4.99 10.52
C ARG A 268 15.87 -5.34 10.86
N LEU A 269 15.42 -6.53 10.47
CA LEU A 269 14.07 -7.03 10.74
C LEU A 269 13.82 -7.17 12.26
N ASP A 270 14.78 -7.64 13.04
CA ASP A 270 14.69 -7.74 14.51
C ASP A 270 14.46 -6.34 15.14
N ILE A 271 15.14 -5.30 14.62
CA ILE A 271 14.94 -3.91 15.07
C ILE A 271 13.55 -3.40 14.68
N GLN A 272 13.08 -3.71 13.46
CA GLN A 272 11.72 -3.33 13.04
C GLN A 272 10.65 -4.04 13.87
N GLU A 273 10.87 -5.30 14.23
CA GLU A 273 10.01 -6.03 15.14
C GLU A 273 9.97 -5.40 16.53
N SER A 274 11.08 -4.85 17.03
CA SER A 274 11.08 -4.15 18.32
C SER A 274 10.10 -2.97 18.35
N ILE A 275 9.98 -2.22 17.24
CA ILE A 275 9.02 -1.12 17.09
C ILE A 275 7.59 -1.66 17.10
N ARG A 276 7.31 -2.72 16.31
CA ARG A 276 6.01 -3.41 16.30
C ARG A 276 5.63 -3.89 17.70
N ASN A 277 6.56 -4.51 18.43
CA ASN A 277 6.32 -5.03 19.77
C ASN A 277 5.98 -3.92 20.77
N VAL A 278 6.62 -2.76 20.65
CA VAL A 278 6.25 -1.57 21.43
C VAL A 278 4.81 -1.16 21.11
N ASN A 279 4.47 -0.98 19.84
CA ASN A 279 3.10 -0.62 19.42
C ASN A 279 2.08 -1.64 19.96
N ASP A 280 2.30 -2.93 19.73
CA ASP A 280 1.40 -4.01 20.14
C ASP A 280 1.15 -4.02 21.66
N ARG A 281 2.22 -3.90 22.45
CA ARG A 281 2.12 -3.84 23.91
C ARG A 281 1.28 -2.64 24.36
N TYR A 282 1.47 -1.48 23.74
CA TYR A 282 0.75 -0.27 24.11
C TYR A 282 -0.67 -0.23 23.56
N ILE A 283 -0.99 -0.94 22.47
CA ILE A 283 -2.38 -1.15 22.04
C ILE A 283 -3.18 -1.80 23.17
N ASP A 284 -2.70 -2.91 23.72
CA ASP A 284 -3.42 -3.62 24.78
C ASP A 284 -3.40 -2.85 26.11
N ALA A 285 -2.29 -2.19 26.46
CA ALA A 285 -2.20 -1.39 27.69
C ALA A 285 -3.11 -0.16 27.68
N ILE A 286 -3.13 0.60 26.57
CA ILE A 286 -4.00 1.78 26.42
C ILE A 286 -5.46 1.35 26.36
N ALA A 287 -5.79 0.28 25.64
CA ALA A 287 -7.15 -0.26 25.61
C ALA A 287 -7.63 -0.68 27.01
N ALA A 288 -6.78 -1.31 27.82
CA ALA A 288 -7.11 -1.70 29.19
C ALA A 288 -7.30 -0.51 30.14
N ALA A 289 -6.57 0.59 29.92
CA ALA A 289 -6.72 1.83 30.68
C ALA A 289 -7.99 2.62 30.33
N MET A 290 -8.64 2.32 29.20
CA MET A 290 -9.88 2.95 28.75
C MET A 290 -11.06 1.98 28.91
N PRO A 291 -11.73 1.95 30.08
CA PRO A 291 -12.80 0.99 30.33
C PRO A 291 -14.02 1.22 29.42
N GLY A 292 -14.68 0.12 29.06
CA GLY A 292 -15.92 0.11 28.26
C GLY A 292 -15.68 0.22 26.75
N THR A 293 -16.65 0.80 26.05
CA THR A 293 -16.65 0.94 24.59
C THR A 293 -15.41 1.66 24.02
N PRO A 294 -14.89 2.75 24.62
CA PRO A 294 -13.74 3.47 24.07
C PRO A 294 -12.48 2.62 23.91
N GLY A 295 -12.14 1.79 24.91
CA GLY A 295 -10.98 0.90 24.83
C GLY A 295 -11.11 -0.14 23.73
N THR A 296 -12.31 -0.72 23.55
CA THR A 296 -12.60 -1.69 22.50
C THR A 296 -12.51 -1.07 21.11
N VAL A 297 -13.04 0.14 20.93
CA VAL A 297 -12.99 0.88 19.66
C VAL A 297 -11.56 1.27 19.32
N PHE A 298 -10.80 1.85 20.28
CA PHE A 298 -9.37 2.11 20.14
C PHE A 298 -8.58 0.88 19.70
N ARG A 299 -8.76 -0.24 20.40
CA ARG A 299 -8.06 -1.48 20.08
C ARG A 299 -8.39 -1.97 18.67
N THR A 300 -9.66 -1.91 18.29
CA THR A 300 -10.12 -2.34 16.97
C THR A 300 -9.53 -1.47 15.87
N ASP A 301 -9.53 -0.16 16.03
CA ASP A 301 -8.95 0.78 15.06
C ASP A 301 -7.43 0.63 14.96
N ALA A 302 -6.74 0.44 16.09
CA ALA A 302 -5.30 0.22 16.10
C ALA A 302 -4.90 -1.07 15.38
N LEU A 303 -5.64 -2.16 15.62
CA LEU A 303 -5.44 -3.43 14.93
C LEU A 303 -5.80 -3.33 13.44
N ARG A 304 -6.85 -2.59 13.08
CA ARG A 304 -7.24 -2.36 11.69
C ARG A 304 -6.20 -1.54 10.93
N GLN A 305 -5.60 -0.52 11.55
CA GLN A 305 -4.54 0.27 10.92
C GLN A 305 -3.24 -0.55 10.80
N GLY A 306 -2.83 -1.22 11.88
CA GLY A 306 -1.56 -1.96 11.91
C GLY A 306 -1.58 -3.25 11.11
N TYR A 307 -2.70 -3.95 11.11
CA TYR A 307 -2.86 -5.28 10.53
C TYR A 307 -4.04 -5.30 9.56
N ALA A 308 -4.08 -4.34 8.64
CA ALA A 308 -5.17 -4.15 7.69
C ALA A 308 -5.54 -5.43 6.91
N THR A 309 -4.57 -6.27 6.55
CA THR A 309 -4.85 -7.54 5.86
C THR A 309 -5.68 -8.51 6.71
N ILE A 310 -5.48 -8.50 8.03
CA ILE A 310 -6.21 -9.35 8.99
C ILE A 310 -7.56 -8.71 9.32
N PHE A 311 -7.59 -7.46 9.78
CA PHE A 311 -8.82 -6.87 10.34
C PHE A 311 -9.67 -6.07 9.33
N ARG A 312 -9.35 -6.13 8.03
CA ARG A 312 -10.27 -5.65 6.98
C ARG A 312 -11.55 -6.49 6.97
N PRO A 313 -12.71 -5.87 6.67
CA PRO A 313 -13.94 -6.60 6.46
C PRO A 313 -13.80 -7.67 5.37
N THR A 314 -14.24 -8.87 5.69
CA THR A 314 -14.33 -10.05 4.83
C THR A 314 -15.36 -9.84 3.71
N ARG A 315 -15.48 -10.83 2.82
CA ARG A 315 -16.55 -10.82 1.83
C ARG A 315 -17.89 -11.18 2.50
N GLY A 316 -17.90 -12.11 3.44
CA GLY A 316 -19.07 -12.47 4.24
C GLY A 316 -19.64 -11.30 5.02
N GLU A 317 -18.83 -10.58 5.80
CA GLU A 317 -19.27 -9.38 6.54
C GLU A 317 -19.92 -8.36 5.61
N ARG A 318 -19.25 -8.02 4.50
CA ARG A 318 -19.79 -7.04 3.54
C ARG A 318 -21.10 -7.52 2.90
N ALA A 319 -21.21 -8.81 2.59
CA ALA A 319 -22.44 -9.37 2.04
C ALA A 319 -23.57 -9.37 3.08
N MET A 320 -23.32 -9.78 4.32
CA MET A 320 -24.35 -9.77 5.37
C MET A 320 -24.81 -8.34 5.68
N LEU A 321 -23.87 -7.38 5.74
CA LEU A 321 -24.20 -5.96 5.88
C LEU A 321 -25.08 -5.45 4.73
N SER A 322 -24.68 -5.70 3.48
CA SER A 322 -25.49 -5.32 2.32
C SER A 322 -26.82 -6.06 2.22
N ALA A 323 -26.96 -7.24 2.83
CA ALA A 323 -28.23 -7.95 2.93
C ALA A 323 -29.19 -7.26 3.91
N MET A 324 -28.68 -6.72 5.02
CA MET A 324 -29.48 -5.95 5.98
C MET A 324 -29.99 -4.62 5.40
N GLU A 325 -29.32 -4.08 4.39
CA GLU A 325 -29.72 -2.86 3.68
C GLU A 325 -30.84 -3.08 2.64
N ILE A 326 -31.23 -4.33 2.36
CA ILE A 326 -32.31 -4.62 1.41
C ILE A 326 -33.64 -4.06 1.94
N GLU A 327 -34.19 -3.08 1.23
CA GLU A 327 -35.55 -2.58 1.47
C GLU A 327 -36.58 -3.71 1.25
N ASP A 328 -37.56 -3.82 2.14
CA ASP A 328 -38.63 -4.84 2.13
C ASP A 328 -38.19 -6.30 2.34
N LEU A 329 -37.06 -6.56 3.02
CA LEU A 329 -36.67 -7.90 3.46
C LEU A 329 -37.63 -8.43 4.55
N ASP A 330 -38.00 -9.71 4.48
CA ASP A 330 -38.83 -10.35 5.51
C ASP A 330 -38.18 -10.17 6.90
N PRO A 331 -38.93 -9.69 7.93
CA PRO A 331 -38.38 -9.48 9.27
C PRO A 331 -37.71 -10.71 9.88
N ASP A 332 -38.22 -11.91 9.60
CA ASP A 332 -37.65 -13.15 10.12
C ASP A 332 -36.33 -13.49 9.39
N ILE A 333 -36.21 -13.15 8.10
CA ILE A 333 -34.94 -13.27 7.35
C ILE A 333 -33.93 -12.24 7.84
N LEU A 334 -34.34 -11.00 8.11
CA LEU A 334 -33.46 -9.95 8.63
C LEU A 334 -32.86 -10.36 9.99
N ILE A 335 -33.67 -10.89 10.90
CA ILE A 335 -33.19 -11.43 12.19
C ILE A 335 -32.23 -12.60 11.96
N ALA A 336 -32.54 -13.51 11.03
CA ALA A 336 -31.65 -14.63 10.71
C ALA A 336 -30.30 -14.16 10.13
N VAL A 337 -30.28 -13.08 9.33
CA VAL A 337 -29.06 -12.47 8.80
C VAL A 337 -28.27 -11.77 9.91
N ALA A 338 -28.93 -11.14 10.88
CA ALA A 338 -28.29 -10.54 12.05
C ALA A 338 -27.62 -11.59 12.95
N ASP A 339 -28.33 -12.67 13.25
CA ASP A 339 -27.78 -13.82 13.99
C ASP A 339 -26.58 -14.44 13.25
N LEU A 340 -26.70 -14.60 11.93
CA LEU A 340 -25.63 -15.14 11.08
C LEU A 340 -24.39 -14.23 11.10
N MET A 341 -24.60 -12.91 11.04
CA MET A 341 -23.53 -11.92 11.10
C MET A 341 -22.82 -11.93 12.45
N GLN A 342 -23.56 -12.05 13.56
CA GLN A 342 -22.96 -12.15 14.88
C GLN A 342 -22.08 -13.39 15.00
N GLN A 343 -22.63 -14.57 14.65
CA GLN A 343 -21.88 -15.83 14.69
C GLN A 343 -20.63 -15.80 13.83
N HIS A 344 -20.74 -15.23 12.62
CA HIS A 344 -19.60 -15.04 11.73
C HIS A 344 -18.56 -14.10 12.32
N SER A 345 -18.99 -12.97 12.88
CA SER A 345 -18.09 -11.98 13.49
C SER A 345 -17.30 -12.58 14.66
N ASP A 346 -17.94 -13.40 15.49
CA ASP A 346 -17.31 -14.05 16.64
C ASP A 346 -16.26 -15.08 16.20
N GLU A 347 -16.58 -15.90 15.19
CA GLU A 347 -15.64 -16.89 14.65
C GLU A 347 -14.47 -16.23 13.90
N ILE A 348 -14.75 -15.18 13.10
CA ILE A 348 -13.72 -14.39 12.43
C ILE A 348 -12.85 -13.64 13.43
N ALA A 349 -13.41 -13.14 14.54
CA ALA A 349 -12.61 -12.51 15.59
C ALA A 349 -11.61 -13.48 16.22
N SER A 350 -12.04 -14.72 16.49
CA SER A 350 -11.15 -15.79 16.97
C SER A 350 -10.05 -16.10 15.95
N ILE A 351 -10.41 -16.33 14.69
CA ILE A 351 -9.46 -16.67 13.62
C ILE A 351 -8.48 -15.53 13.36
N ASN A 352 -8.95 -14.27 13.38
CA ASN A 352 -8.08 -13.11 13.24
C ASN A 352 -7.06 -13.02 14.38
N GLY A 353 -7.44 -13.40 15.60
CA GLY A 353 -6.52 -13.54 16.72
C GLY A 353 -5.43 -14.58 16.45
N ASP A 354 -5.81 -15.76 15.95
CA ASP A 354 -4.86 -16.82 15.59
C ASP A 354 -3.92 -16.40 14.46
N ILE A 355 -4.46 -15.79 13.39
CA ILE A 355 -3.67 -15.25 12.27
C ILE A 355 -2.66 -14.22 12.79
N LEU A 356 -3.07 -13.34 13.71
CA LEU A 356 -2.20 -12.32 14.28
C LEU A 356 -1.02 -12.94 15.02
N VAL A 357 -1.26 -13.98 15.81
CA VAL A 357 -0.20 -14.72 16.53
C VAL A 357 0.76 -15.39 15.54
N ILE A 358 0.23 -16.10 14.54
CA ILE A 358 1.04 -16.80 13.53
C ILE A 358 1.85 -15.80 12.71
N LEU A 359 1.23 -14.70 12.26
CA LEU A 359 1.89 -13.65 11.50
C LEU A 359 3.06 -13.07 12.29
N ARG A 360 2.84 -12.71 13.57
CA ARG A 360 3.91 -12.14 14.40
C ARG A 360 5.11 -13.08 14.52
N ALA A 361 4.88 -14.39 14.65
CA ALA A 361 5.93 -15.39 14.77
C ALA A 361 6.69 -15.66 13.45
N GLU A 362 5.99 -15.60 12.31
CA GLU A 362 6.56 -16.06 11.03
C GLU A 362 6.94 -14.93 10.05
N GLU A 363 6.52 -13.69 10.27
CA GLU A 363 6.72 -12.60 9.29
C GLU A 363 8.21 -12.36 8.97
N ILE A 364 9.10 -12.37 9.98
CA ILE A 364 10.55 -12.23 9.77
C ILE A 364 11.09 -13.41 8.96
N ASN A 365 10.71 -14.64 9.30
CA ASN A 365 11.18 -15.85 8.61
C ASN A 365 10.74 -15.83 7.14
N ARG A 366 9.51 -15.40 6.86
CA ARG A 366 8.98 -15.25 5.51
C ARG A 366 9.75 -14.19 4.72
N GLU A 367 10.07 -13.05 5.33
CA GLU A 367 10.87 -12.00 4.67
C GLU A 367 12.31 -12.45 4.39
N LEU A 368 12.93 -13.16 5.33
CA LEU A 368 14.27 -13.74 5.16
C LEU A 368 14.27 -14.78 4.06
N LYS A 369 13.32 -15.71 4.08
CA LYS A 369 13.20 -16.75 3.06
C LYS A 369 12.94 -16.15 1.68
N ARG A 370 12.05 -15.15 1.56
CA ARG A 370 11.86 -14.41 0.30
C ARG A 370 13.15 -13.74 -0.16
N ALA A 371 13.97 -13.22 0.75
CA ALA A 371 15.26 -12.64 0.42
C ALA A 371 16.26 -13.69 -0.05
N GLU A 372 16.33 -14.83 0.64
CA GLU A 372 17.13 -15.99 0.28
C GLU A 372 16.74 -16.53 -1.10
N ASP A 373 15.45 -16.74 -1.37
CA ASP A 373 14.94 -17.18 -2.67
C ASP A 373 15.33 -16.19 -3.79
N ARG A 374 15.20 -14.87 -3.54
CA ARG A 374 15.64 -13.83 -4.49
C ARG A 374 17.14 -13.90 -4.74
N MET A 375 17.95 -14.11 -3.71
CA MET A 375 19.41 -14.23 -3.82
C MET A 375 19.81 -15.53 -4.53
N ALA A 376 19.14 -16.65 -4.26
CA ALA A 376 19.35 -17.92 -4.95
C ALA A 376 19.02 -17.81 -6.45
N ARG A 377 17.93 -17.10 -6.80
CA ARG A 377 17.60 -16.79 -8.21
C ARG A 377 18.63 -15.88 -8.88
N TYR A 378 19.29 -15.03 -8.11
CA TYR A 378 20.37 -14.18 -8.59
C TYR A 378 21.65 -14.99 -8.85
N GLN A 379 21.92 -16.03 -8.05
CA GLN A 379 23.06 -16.93 -8.23
C GLN A 379 22.84 -18.03 -9.28
N SER A 380 21.59 -18.47 -9.50
CA SER A 380 21.30 -19.59 -10.40
C SER A 380 21.20 -19.16 -11.86
N ASP A 381 21.89 -19.92 -12.71
CA ASP A 381 21.68 -19.92 -14.16
C ASP A 381 20.23 -20.29 -14.51
N ARG A 382 19.78 -19.77 -15.65
CA ARG A 382 18.38 -19.56 -16.08
C ARG A 382 17.41 -20.75 -15.97
N ASP A 383 17.87 -22.00 -15.87
CA ASP A 383 17.02 -23.19 -15.98
C ASP A 383 16.21 -23.55 -14.71
N ASP A 384 16.62 -23.11 -13.52
CA ASP A 384 15.89 -23.42 -12.27
C ASP A 384 14.86 -22.35 -11.86
N ARG A 385 14.77 -21.23 -12.60
CA ARG A 385 13.86 -20.10 -12.30
C ARG A 385 12.37 -20.44 -12.42
N ARG A 386 12.03 -21.60 -13.00
CA ARG A 386 10.64 -22.06 -13.20
C ARG A 386 10.16 -23.11 -12.19
N ARG A 387 11.01 -23.57 -11.26
CA ARG A 387 10.74 -24.81 -10.52
C ARG A 387 10.31 -24.64 -9.05
N GLY A 388 10.28 -23.42 -8.51
CA GLY A 388 10.28 -23.24 -7.06
C GLY A 388 9.02 -22.70 -6.38
N GLU A 389 7.93 -22.36 -7.07
CA GLU A 389 7.05 -21.31 -6.51
C GLU A 389 5.74 -21.71 -5.81
N ASP A 390 5.26 -22.96 -5.84
CA ASP A 390 3.85 -23.20 -5.44
C ASP A 390 3.58 -24.17 -4.28
N ASN A 391 4.56 -24.85 -3.69
CA ASN A 391 4.26 -25.98 -2.79
C ASN A 391 4.97 -26.00 -1.42
N GLU A 392 5.60 -24.91 -1.00
CA GLU A 392 6.16 -24.87 0.35
C GLU A 392 5.13 -24.37 1.35
N PHE A 393 4.98 -25.11 2.45
CA PHE A 393 4.06 -24.81 3.53
C PHE A 393 4.31 -23.40 4.09
N ASP A 394 3.27 -22.56 4.10
CA ASP A 394 3.27 -21.21 4.66
C ASP A 394 2.13 -21.12 5.68
N ALA A 395 2.47 -21.20 6.97
CA ALA A 395 1.49 -21.20 8.05
C ALA A 395 0.59 -19.95 8.04
N VAL A 396 1.12 -18.80 7.59
CA VAL A 396 0.32 -17.58 7.45
C VAL A 396 -0.70 -17.77 6.33
N ARG A 397 -0.30 -18.36 5.20
CA ARG A 397 -1.21 -18.65 4.08
C ARG A 397 -2.32 -19.60 4.52
N GLU A 398 -1.97 -20.71 5.17
CA GLU A 398 -2.96 -21.69 5.68
C GLU A 398 -3.96 -21.04 6.65
N ALA A 399 -3.49 -20.15 7.53
CA ALA A 399 -4.37 -19.43 8.45
C ALA A 399 -5.36 -18.49 7.72
N PHE A 400 -4.92 -17.84 6.64
CA PHE A 400 -5.81 -17.05 5.77
C PHE A 400 -6.77 -17.93 4.97
N ASP A 401 -6.32 -19.07 4.47
CA ASP A 401 -7.14 -20.02 3.73
C ASP A 401 -8.27 -20.55 4.63
N ASN A 402 -7.96 -20.92 5.89
CA ASN A 402 -8.97 -21.31 6.88
C ASN A 402 -10.01 -20.21 7.15
N ARG A 403 -9.56 -18.94 7.22
CA ARG A 403 -10.49 -17.80 7.34
C ARG A 403 -11.40 -17.68 6.12
N GLU A 404 -10.88 -17.88 4.92
CA GLU A 404 -11.66 -17.86 3.68
C GLU A 404 -12.68 -19.01 3.65
N GLU A 405 -12.31 -20.22 4.07
CA GLU A 405 -13.24 -21.36 4.17
C GLU A 405 -14.42 -21.08 5.12
N VAL A 406 -14.14 -20.45 6.27
CA VAL A 406 -15.20 -20.02 7.20
C VAL A 406 -16.07 -18.96 6.52
N ASP A 407 -15.49 -17.95 5.88
CA ASP A 407 -16.22 -16.92 5.16
C ASP A 407 -17.14 -17.51 4.07
N GLU A 408 -16.65 -18.49 3.32
CA GLU A 408 -17.41 -19.19 2.29
C GLU A 408 -18.59 -20.01 2.86
N ARG A 409 -18.41 -20.66 4.02
CA ARG A 409 -19.47 -21.40 4.71
C ARG A 409 -20.63 -20.47 5.11
N TYR A 410 -20.31 -19.29 5.64
CA TYR A 410 -21.32 -18.28 6.00
C TYR A 410 -21.98 -17.67 4.76
N LEU A 411 -21.23 -17.40 3.70
CA LEU A 411 -21.80 -16.96 2.42
C LEU A 411 -22.76 -17.98 1.80
N ALA A 412 -22.47 -19.28 1.91
CA ALA A 412 -23.37 -20.33 1.45
C ALA A 412 -24.68 -20.37 2.27
N THR A 413 -24.59 -20.11 3.58
CA THR A 413 -25.76 -20.02 4.46
C THR A 413 -26.58 -18.77 4.12
N LEU A 414 -25.93 -17.62 3.93
CA LEU A 414 -26.58 -16.38 3.49
C LEU A 414 -27.30 -16.54 2.15
N ARG A 415 -26.68 -17.23 1.18
CA ARG A 415 -27.31 -17.55 -0.12
C ARG A 415 -28.57 -18.38 0.04
N THR A 416 -28.60 -19.30 1.02
CA THR A 416 -29.78 -20.12 1.29
C THR A 416 -30.91 -19.31 1.91
N LEU A 417 -30.59 -18.33 2.78
CA LEU A 417 -31.57 -17.45 3.43
C LEU A 417 -32.19 -16.43 2.46
N LEU A 418 -31.38 -15.81 1.61
CA LEU A 418 -31.81 -14.77 0.66
C LEU A 418 -32.31 -15.34 -0.69
N GLY A 419 -31.96 -16.58 -1.02
CA GLY A 419 -32.15 -17.12 -2.36
C GLY A 419 -31.19 -16.51 -3.40
N GLU A 420 -31.17 -17.10 -4.60
CA GLU A 420 -30.17 -16.81 -5.64
C GLU A 420 -30.15 -15.34 -6.11
N GLU A 421 -31.34 -14.74 -6.30
CA GLU A 421 -31.48 -13.42 -6.89
C GLU A 421 -31.09 -12.29 -5.92
N GLN A 422 -31.57 -12.36 -4.67
CA GLN A 422 -31.19 -11.39 -3.63
C GLN A 422 -29.73 -11.58 -3.19
N PHE A 423 -29.24 -12.82 -3.15
CA PHE A 423 -27.83 -13.07 -2.89
C PHE A 423 -26.92 -12.50 -3.98
N GLU A 424 -27.26 -12.64 -5.27
CA GLU A 424 -26.45 -12.04 -6.34
C GLU A 424 -26.50 -10.51 -6.31
N ALA A 425 -27.61 -9.89 -5.88
CA ALA A 425 -27.69 -8.44 -5.70
C ALA A 425 -26.71 -7.91 -4.62
N VAL A 426 -26.45 -8.74 -3.60
CA VAL A 426 -25.64 -8.42 -2.42
C VAL A 426 -24.18 -8.85 -2.60
N ALA A 427 -23.95 -10.09 -3.05
CA ALA A 427 -22.64 -10.72 -3.20
C ALA A 427 -22.05 -10.58 -4.62
N GLY A 428 -22.89 -10.29 -5.62
CA GLY A 428 -22.55 -10.16 -7.05
C GLY A 428 -22.18 -8.74 -7.49
N ARG A 429 -22.08 -7.77 -6.57
CA ARG A 429 -21.56 -6.42 -6.84
C ARG A 429 -20.02 -6.44 -7.08
N ARG A 430 -19.52 -7.36 -7.90
CA ARG A 430 -18.20 -7.29 -8.53
C ARG A 430 -18.26 -6.24 -9.65
N GLY A 431 -17.77 -5.02 -9.42
CA GLY A 431 -17.08 -4.33 -10.52
C GLY A 431 -17.37 -2.86 -10.86
N ARG A 432 -18.12 -2.05 -10.10
CA ARG A 432 -18.07 -0.58 -10.28
C ARG A 432 -18.26 0.16 -8.96
N GLY A 433 -17.18 0.77 -8.46
CA GLY A 433 -17.28 1.84 -7.45
C GLY A 433 -16.37 1.76 -6.22
N TRP A 434 -15.57 0.70 -6.06
CA TRP A 434 -14.63 0.60 -4.94
C TRP A 434 -13.20 0.39 -5.45
N ARG A 435 -12.75 1.29 -6.32
CA ARG A 435 -11.33 1.46 -6.65
C ARG A 435 -10.80 2.59 -5.77
N ASP A 436 -9.78 2.28 -4.96
CA ASP A 436 -8.73 3.21 -4.57
C ASP A 436 -9.17 4.51 -3.86
N ASP A 437 -9.87 4.40 -2.72
CA ASP A 437 -9.96 5.48 -1.74
C ASP A 437 -9.17 5.14 -0.46
N ALA A 438 -7.87 4.94 -0.66
CA ALA A 438 -6.87 4.97 0.40
C ALA A 438 -6.38 6.42 0.66
N GLY A 439 -7.25 7.41 0.46
CA GLY A 439 -6.85 8.81 0.38
C GLY A 439 -7.97 9.82 0.60
N GLY A 440 -8.62 9.76 1.77
CA GLY A 440 -9.31 10.91 2.36
C GLY A 440 -10.70 11.25 1.79
N GLY A 441 -11.73 11.01 2.60
CA GLY A 441 -12.99 11.75 2.53
C GLY A 441 -14.24 10.88 2.48
N ARG A 442 -14.96 10.87 3.61
CA ARG A 442 -16.32 10.34 3.82
C ARG A 442 -16.45 8.82 3.89
N ASN A 443 -16.25 8.33 5.13
CA ASN A 443 -17.03 7.22 5.71
C ASN A 443 -18.49 7.31 5.25
N GLY A 444 -18.91 6.32 4.47
CA GLY A 444 -20.29 6.06 4.11
C GLY A 444 -20.53 4.58 3.85
N GLY A 445 -19.71 3.72 4.45
CA GLY A 445 -20.02 2.30 4.61
C GLY A 445 -20.79 2.16 5.91
N PHE A 446 -21.89 1.43 5.87
CA PHE A 446 -22.70 1.07 7.04
C PHE A 446 -21.82 0.74 8.24
N ASN A 447 -21.91 1.57 9.29
CA ASN A 447 -21.20 1.30 10.52
C ASN A 447 -22.00 0.25 11.29
N ARG A 448 -21.45 -0.96 11.47
CA ARG A 448 -22.05 -2.01 12.32
C ARG A 448 -22.43 -1.43 13.68
N GLU A 449 -21.61 -0.53 14.23
CA GLU A 449 -21.88 0.11 15.52
C GLU A 449 -23.12 1.03 15.47
N GLU A 450 -23.35 1.72 14.36
CA GLU A 450 -24.52 2.59 14.17
C GLU A 450 -25.80 1.78 13.97
N PHE A 451 -25.73 0.68 13.23
CA PHE A 451 -26.85 -0.26 13.11
C PHE A 451 -27.11 -1.02 14.40
N MET A 452 -26.08 -1.49 15.10
CA MET A 452 -26.24 -2.14 16.40
C MET A 452 -26.82 -1.16 17.42
N ALA A 453 -26.45 0.13 17.42
CA ALA A 453 -27.08 1.13 18.30
C ALA A 453 -28.61 1.26 18.12
N ASP A 454 -29.13 0.97 16.92
CA ASP A 454 -30.56 0.95 16.67
C ASP A 454 -31.28 -0.25 17.32
N PHE A 455 -30.58 -1.36 17.58
CA PHE A 455 -31.19 -2.64 17.97
C PHE A 455 -30.67 -3.26 19.28
N ASP A 456 -29.37 -3.17 19.56
CA ASP A 456 -28.72 -3.50 20.84
C ASP A 456 -28.89 -2.32 21.80
N LYS A 457 -29.91 -2.43 22.66
CA LYS A 457 -30.30 -1.38 23.63
C LYS A 457 -29.56 -1.53 24.95
N ASN A 458 -29.05 -2.72 25.25
CA ASN A 458 -28.33 -3.00 26.49
C ASN A 458 -26.82 -2.69 26.37
N GLY A 459 -26.32 -2.49 25.15
CA GLY A 459 -24.95 -2.10 24.81
C GLY A 459 -23.92 -3.20 25.01
N ASP A 460 -24.33 -4.46 25.00
CA ASP A 460 -23.47 -5.62 25.21
C ASP A 460 -22.82 -6.16 23.92
N GLY A 461 -23.22 -5.61 22.76
CA GLY A 461 -22.73 -6.00 21.44
C GLY A 461 -23.42 -7.22 20.86
N GLU A 462 -24.45 -7.76 21.52
CA GLU A 462 -25.30 -8.86 21.10
C GLU A 462 -26.75 -8.37 20.92
N ILE A 463 -27.59 -9.15 20.23
CA ILE A 463 -29.04 -8.90 20.17
C ILE A 463 -29.73 -10.02 20.94
N ASP A 464 -30.17 -9.72 22.16
CA ASP A 464 -30.82 -10.67 23.06
C ASP A 464 -32.27 -11.00 22.65
N GLU A 465 -32.90 -12.01 23.25
CA GLU A 465 -34.27 -12.43 22.86
C GLU A 465 -35.31 -11.30 23.01
N THR A 466 -35.10 -10.38 23.96
CA THR A 466 -35.97 -9.24 24.20
C THR A 466 -35.80 -8.19 23.10
N GLU A 467 -34.56 -7.94 22.70
CA GLU A 467 -34.21 -7.03 21.60
C GLU A 467 -34.66 -7.59 20.25
N ARG A 468 -34.57 -8.91 20.05
CA ARG A 468 -35.14 -9.62 18.90
C ARG A 468 -36.65 -9.42 18.78
N GLU A 469 -37.39 -9.48 19.88
CA GLU A 469 -38.82 -9.21 19.88
C GLU A 469 -39.12 -7.74 19.55
N ALA A 470 -38.32 -6.79 20.05
CA ALA A 470 -38.45 -5.37 19.73
C ALA A 470 -38.16 -5.06 18.25
N VAL A 471 -37.12 -5.67 17.67
CA VAL A 471 -36.82 -5.58 16.22
C VAL A 471 -37.99 -6.15 15.41
N ARG A 472 -38.49 -7.33 15.80
CA ARG A 472 -39.60 -8.03 15.15
C ARG A 472 -40.89 -7.21 15.22
N GLU A 473 -41.17 -6.54 16.33
CA GLU A 473 -42.35 -5.69 16.50
C GLU A 473 -42.24 -4.38 15.70
N ALA A 474 -41.11 -3.67 15.79
CA ALA A 474 -40.87 -2.43 15.05
C ALA A 474 -40.93 -2.65 13.53
N MET A 475 -40.35 -3.75 13.03
CA MET A 475 -40.43 -4.11 11.62
C MET A 475 -41.83 -4.57 11.21
N ARG A 476 -42.53 -5.36 12.04
CA ARG A 476 -43.94 -5.71 11.78
C ARG A 476 -44.84 -4.48 11.71
N GLU A 477 -44.61 -3.46 12.52
CA GLU A 477 -45.34 -2.19 12.44
C GLU A 477 -45.04 -1.42 11.16
N ARG A 478 -43.76 -1.36 10.76
CA ARG A 478 -43.32 -0.74 9.49
C ARG A 478 -43.93 -1.43 8.26
N PHE A 479 -43.94 -2.77 8.26
CA PHE A 479 -44.58 -3.59 7.22
C PHE A 479 -46.11 -3.50 7.23
N ARG A 480 -46.74 -3.40 8.41
CA ARG A 480 -48.20 -3.17 8.52
C ARG A 480 -48.61 -1.79 8.02
N GLN A 481 -47.76 -0.77 8.14
CA GLN A 481 -48.01 0.56 7.58
C GLN A 481 -47.72 0.65 6.07
N GLY A 482 -46.82 -0.17 5.52
CA GLY A 482 -46.53 -0.21 4.07
C GLY A 482 -47.53 -1.00 3.22
N GLY A 483 -48.37 -1.85 3.82
CA GLY A 483 -49.22 -2.82 3.12
C GLY A 483 -50.60 -2.36 2.62
N ARG A 484 -50.82 -1.06 2.31
CA ARG A 484 -52.12 -0.62 1.76
C ARG A 484 -52.01 0.61 0.85
N GLY A 485 -51.71 0.38 -0.43
CA GLY A 485 -51.64 1.49 -1.40
C GLY A 485 -51.43 1.12 -2.87
N GLY A 486 -52.02 0.02 -3.35
CA GLY A 486 -52.11 -0.23 -4.79
C GLY A 486 -53.28 0.52 -5.45
N GLN A 487 -53.00 1.21 -6.57
CA GLN A 487 -53.87 1.41 -7.76
C GLN A 487 -54.38 2.85 -8.06
N GLY A 488 -53.92 3.39 -9.20
CA GLY A 488 -54.74 4.14 -10.14
C GLY A 488 -54.38 5.61 -10.42
N GLY A 489 -53.83 5.91 -11.60
CA GLY A 489 -53.64 7.30 -12.05
C GLY A 489 -52.95 7.48 -13.40
N ARG A 490 -53.57 7.00 -14.49
CA ARG A 490 -53.20 7.31 -15.88
C ARG A 490 -53.72 8.70 -16.27
N GLY A 491 -52.87 9.55 -16.85
CA GLY A 491 -53.28 10.59 -17.82
C GLY A 491 -53.19 12.05 -17.37
N GLY A 492 -52.41 12.87 -18.10
CA GLY A 492 -52.35 14.32 -17.89
C GLY A 492 -51.30 15.03 -18.75
N GLN A 493 -51.52 15.06 -20.07
CA GLN A 493 -50.71 15.74 -21.07
C GLN A 493 -50.95 17.26 -21.07
N SER A 494 -49.90 18.08 -20.94
CA SER A 494 -49.72 19.43 -21.51
C SER A 494 -48.43 20.04 -20.92
N GLY A 495 -47.56 20.78 -21.61
CA GLY A 495 -47.65 21.37 -22.93
C GLY A 495 -46.26 21.61 -23.53
N ARG A 496 -46.25 21.57 -24.86
CA ARG A 496 -45.15 21.79 -25.77
C ARG A 496 -45.10 23.28 -26.15
N GLY A 497 -43.91 23.87 -26.11
CA GLY A 497 -43.55 25.10 -26.81
C GLY A 497 -42.09 25.43 -26.45
N GLY A 498 -41.10 25.50 -27.33
CA GLY A 498 -41.07 25.54 -28.79
C GLY A 498 -40.23 26.72 -29.25
N ARG A 499 -39.04 26.44 -29.82
CA ARG A 499 -38.16 27.32 -30.66
C ARG A 499 -37.54 28.54 -29.96
N GLY A 500 -36.33 28.99 -30.26
CA GLY A 500 -35.28 28.71 -31.26
C GLY A 500 -33.96 29.27 -30.69
N GLY A 501 -32.77 28.91 -31.15
CA GLY A 501 -32.30 29.01 -32.52
C GLY A 501 -31.26 30.13 -32.61
N GLY A 502 -29.97 29.76 -32.51
CA GLY A 502 -28.77 30.41 -33.07
C GLY A 502 -28.50 31.90 -32.88
N ASN A 503 -27.28 32.27 -32.48
CA ASN A 503 -26.16 32.51 -33.40
C ASN A 503 -24.95 33.15 -32.68
N ARG A 504 -23.74 32.66 -33.04
CA ARG A 504 -22.41 33.31 -33.15
C ARG A 504 -22.14 34.56 -32.30
N GLY A 505 -21.10 34.54 -31.47
CA GLY A 505 -19.71 34.80 -31.90
C GLY A 505 -19.33 36.20 -31.40
N VAL A 506 -18.21 36.38 -30.72
CA VAL A 506 -17.01 37.05 -31.25
C VAL A 506 -15.95 37.00 -30.14
N GLN A 507 -14.77 36.45 -30.45
CA GLN A 507 -13.54 36.69 -29.72
C GLN A 507 -13.04 38.12 -29.97
N PRO A 508 -12.19 38.66 -29.10
CA PRO A 508 -11.06 39.43 -29.58
C PRO A 508 -9.74 38.83 -29.09
N ARG A 509 -8.79 38.74 -30.04
CA ARG A 509 -7.36 38.62 -29.82
C ARG A 509 -6.73 40.00 -29.62
N GLU A 510 -5.47 39.94 -29.19
CA GLU A 510 -4.42 40.98 -29.11
C GLU A 510 -4.41 41.71 -27.75
N VAL A 511 -3.29 41.75 -27.01
CA VAL A 511 -1.86 41.77 -27.40
C VAL A 511 -1.05 40.85 -26.50
#